data_AF-A0A1Y1QK71-F1
#
_entry.id   AF-A0A1Y1QK71-F1
#
_cell.length_a   1.000
_cell.length_b   1.000
_cell.length_c   1.000
_cell.angle_alpha   90.00
_cell.angle_beta   90.00
_cell.angle_gamma   90.00
#
_symmetry.space_group_name_H-M   'P 1'
#
loop_
_entity.id
_entity.type
_entity.pdbx_description
1 polymer ?
#
loop_
_entity_poly.entity_id
_entity_poly.type
_entity_poly.pdbx_seq_one_letter_code
_entity_poly.pdbx_strand_id
1 'polypeptide(L)'
;MLPFLNAGNKSEYAGEYLTFTSPGMFFEVINARRWDLVIKLQTIGKTSIRELARQAGRDVRRVHDDIKILIEHGIVEQDAEGVCVPYDAIHADFTLMAEAA
;
A
#
# COMPACT_ATOMS: atom_id res chain seq x y z
N MET A 1 18.92 26.91 -2.26
CA MET A 1 18.06 25.80 -2.71
C MET A 1 18.10 24.70 -1.66
N LEU A 2 17.36 24.95 -0.58
CA LEU A 2 16.77 24.04 0.40
C LEU A 2 15.51 24.78 0.82
N PRO A 3 14.35 24.12 0.94
CA PRO A 3 13.85 23.92 2.29
C PRO A 3 12.97 22.66 2.46
N PHE A 4 13.36 21.77 3.37
CA PHE A 4 12.38 21.28 4.33
C PHE A 4 12.43 22.24 5.50
N LEU A 5 11.62 23.29 5.45
CA LEU A 5 11.35 24.17 6.59
C LEU A 5 9.89 24.04 6.94
N ASN A 6 9.68 23.71 8.20
CA ASN A 6 8.41 23.58 8.88
C ASN A 6 7.56 24.84 8.66
N ALA A 7 6.44 24.71 7.94
CA ALA A 7 5.41 25.73 7.86
C ALA A 7 4.19 25.19 8.61
N GLY A 8 3.86 25.80 9.74
CA GLY A 8 2.68 25.46 10.51
C GLY A 8 1.37 25.71 9.74
N ASN A 9 0.28 25.17 10.29
CA ASN A 9 -1.13 25.27 9.88
C ASN A 9 -1.60 24.35 8.75
N LYS A 10 -2.01 23.15 9.13
CA LYS A 10 -3.41 22.76 9.36
C LYS A 10 -3.39 21.39 10.03
N SER A 11 -4.18 21.16 11.08
CA SER A 11 -4.59 19.78 11.38
C SER A 11 -5.65 19.38 10.35
N GLU A 12 -5.25 19.36 9.08
CA GLU A 12 -5.94 18.55 8.09
C GLU A 12 -5.72 17.10 8.52
N TYR A 13 -6.77 16.28 8.45
CA TYR A 13 -6.65 14.85 8.72
C TYR A 13 -5.39 14.34 8.03
N ALA A 14 -4.42 13.92 8.83
CA ALA A 14 -3.10 13.62 8.32
C ALA A 14 -3.11 12.30 7.51
N GLY A 15 -4.28 11.68 7.32
CA GLY A 15 -4.42 10.36 6.74
C GLY A 15 -3.95 9.28 7.71
N GLU A 16 -4.04 8.04 7.26
CA GLU A 16 -3.45 6.91 7.96
C GLU A 16 -1.99 6.76 7.50
N TYR A 17 -1.04 6.81 8.44
CA TYR A 17 0.38 6.65 8.14
C TYR A 17 0.88 5.28 8.58
N LEU A 18 1.51 4.58 7.65
CA LEU A 18 2.32 3.40 7.93
C LEU A 18 3.78 3.83 8.01
N THR A 19 4.37 3.72 9.20
CA THR A 19 5.80 3.98 9.39
C THR A 19 6.56 2.67 9.45
N PHE A 20 7.66 2.59 8.67
CA PHE A 20 8.58 1.46 8.69
C PHE A 20 9.93 1.90 9.24
N THR A 21 10.55 1.08 10.08
CA THR A 21 11.89 1.38 10.63
C THR A 21 13.03 1.17 9.62
N SER A 22 12.74 0.58 8.45
CA SER A 22 13.68 0.51 7.33
C SER A 22 12.94 0.37 5.99
N PRO A 23 13.59 0.77 4.86
CA PRO A 23 13.09 0.46 3.52
C PRO A 23 12.92 -1.05 3.28
N GLY A 24 13.75 -1.89 3.90
CA GLY A 24 13.64 -3.34 3.79
C GLY A 24 12.27 -3.86 4.27
N MET A 25 11.81 -3.40 5.45
CA MET A 25 10.49 -3.78 5.96
C MET A 25 9.35 -3.23 5.11
N PHE A 26 9.51 -2.03 4.54
CA PHE A 26 8.54 -1.53 3.57
C PHE A 26 8.42 -2.49 2.38
N PHE A 27 9.55 -2.94 1.80
CA PHE A 27 9.53 -3.85 0.65
C PHE A 27 9.03 -5.26 0.98
N GLU A 28 9.11 -5.69 2.24
CA GLU A 28 8.47 -6.92 2.71
C GLU A 28 6.95 -6.83 2.66
N VAL A 29 6.37 -5.64 2.89
CA VAL A 29 4.91 -5.39 2.83
C VAL A 29 4.46 -5.04 1.43
N ILE A 30 5.13 -4.08 0.79
CA ILE A 30 4.87 -3.58 -0.56
C ILE A 30 6.04 -3.96 -1.47
N ASN A 31 5.94 -5.15 -2.06
CA ASN A 31 6.80 -5.57 -3.16
C ASN A 31 6.09 -5.37 -4.51
N ALA A 32 6.81 -5.57 -5.62
CA ALA A 32 6.28 -5.42 -6.97
C ALA A 32 4.94 -6.15 -7.21
N ARG A 33 4.82 -7.39 -6.70
CA ARG A 33 3.60 -8.19 -6.91
C ARG A 33 2.39 -7.61 -6.19
N ARG A 34 2.57 -7.05 -5.00
CA ARG A 34 1.49 -6.44 -4.23
C ARG A 34 1.18 -5.04 -4.72
N TRP A 35 2.20 -4.30 -5.16
CA TRP A 35 2.03 -3.03 -5.86
C TRP A 35 1.08 -3.17 -7.06
N ASP A 36 1.29 -4.19 -7.90
CA ASP A 36 0.42 -4.46 -9.05
C ASP A 36 -1.02 -4.78 -8.62
N LEU A 37 -1.22 -5.50 -7.52
CA LEU A 37 -2.56 -5.81 -7.00
C LEU A 37 -3.27 -4.55 -6.48
N VAL A 38 -2.55 -3.66 -5.79
CA VAL A 38 -3.09 -2.38 -5.31
C VAL A 38 -3.53 -1.51 -6.48
N ILE A 39 -2.69 -1.33 -7.50
CA ILE A 39 -3.05 -0.59 -8.73
C ILE A 39 -4.29 -1.22 -9.38
N LYS A 40 -4.30 -2.55 -9.51
CA LYS A 40 -5.41 -3.26 -10.14
C LYS A 40 -6.70 -3.04 -9.38
N LEU A 41 -6.66 -3.10 -8.05
CA LEU A 41 -7.81 -2.94 -7.18
C LEU A 41 -8.33 -1.49 -7.19
N GLN A 42 -7.44 -0.49 -7.26
CA GLN A 42 -7.83 0.91 -7.52
C GLN A 42 -8.50 1.08 -8.90
N THR A 43 -8.05 0.33 -9.92
CA THR A 43 -8.58 0.43 -11.28
C THR A 43 -9.97 -0.19 -11.42
N ILE A 44 -10.19 -1.37 -10.83
CA ILE A 44 -11.44 -2.13 -10.99
C ILE A 44 -12.46 -1.88 -9.87
N GLY A 45 -12.05 -1.20 -8.80
CA GLY A 45 -12.85 -0.96 -7.61
C GLY A 45 -13.01 -2.21 -6.74
N LYS A 46 -13.94 -2.12 -5.76
CA LYS A 46 -14.21 -3.20 -4.83
C LYS A 46 -14.59 -4.49 -5.56
N THR A 47 -13.91 -5.59 -5.24
CA THR A 47 -14.15 -6.87 -5.91
C THR A 47 -13.79 -8.07 -5.03
N SER A 48 -14.15 -9.29 -5.44
CA SER A 48 -13.70 -10.50 -4.77
C SER A 48 -12.22 -10.80 -5.05
N ILE A 49 -11.53 -11.46 -4.12
CA ILE A 49 -10.14 -11.93 -4.31
C ILE A 49 -10.01 -12.82 -5.57
N ARG A 50 -11.05 -13.62 -5.88
CA ARG A 50 -11.06 -14.47 -7.07
C ARG A 50 -11.08 -13.66 -8.36
N GLU A 51 -11.91 -12.63 -8.41
CA GLU A 51 -11.99 -11.75 -9.57
C GLU A 51 -10.72 -10.93 -9.73
N LEU A 52 -10.17 -10.41 -8.64
CA LEU A 52 -8.85 -9.75 -8.65
C LEU A 52 -7.76 -10.68 -9.20
N ALA A 53 -7.71 -11.93 -8.75
CA ALA A 53 -6.75 -12.91 -9.24
C ALA A 53 -6.93 -13.22 -10.73
N ARG A 54 -8.17 -13.37 -11.19
CA ARG A 54 -8.51 -13.56 -12.61
C ARG A 54 -8.02 -12.38 -13.45
N GLN A 55 -8.30 -11.16 -13.00
CA GLN A 55 -7.91 -9.92 -13.67
C GLN A 55 -6.39 -9.71 -13.68
N ALA A 56 -5.69 -10.18 -12.64
CA ALA A 56 -4.24 -10.14 -12.54
C ALA A 56 -3.56 -11.28 -13.32
N GLY A 57 -4.29 -12.29 -13.79
CA GLY A 57 -3.71 -13.47 -14.43
C GLY A 57 -2.83 -14.29 -13.47
N ARG A 58 -3.17 -14.30 -12.17
CA ARG A 58 -2.37 -14.90 -11.11
C ARG A 58 -3.15 -15.99 -10.36
N ASP A 59 -2.39 -16.91 -9.77
CA ASP A 59 -2.94 -17.95 -8.91
C ASP A 59 -3.70 -17.34 -7.71
N VAL A 60 -4.94 -17.81 -7.49
CA VAL A 60 -5.86 -17.26 -6.47
C VAL A 60 -5.29 -17.39 -5.06
N ARG A 61 -4.63 -18.50 -4.74
CA ARG A 61 -4.05 -18.71 -3.41
C ARG A 61 -2.93 -17.70 -3.15
N ARG A 62 -2.04 -17.49 -4.13
CA ARG A 62 -0.98 -16.47 -4.02
C ARG A 62 -1.54 -15.05 -3.89
N VAL A 63 -2.61 -14.73 -4.61
CA VAL A 63 -3.28 -13.42 -4.48
C VAL A 63 -3.93 -13.28 -3.12
N HIS A 64 -4.58 -14.32 -2.60
CA HIS A 64 -5.13 -14.31 -1.24
C HIS A 64 -4.04 -14.06 -0.19
N ASP A 65 -2.91 -14.76 -0.27
CA ASP A 65 -1.78 -14.59 0.67
C ASP A 65 -1.22 -13.15 0.61
N ASP A 66 -1.10 -12.59 -0.60
CA ASP A 66 -0.68 -11.20 -0.80
C ASP A 66 -1.71 -10.18 -0.25
N ILE A 67 -3.00 -10.39 -0.51
CA ILE A 67 -4.08 -9.53 -0.01
C ILE A 67 -4.16 -9.57 1.51
N LYS A 68 -3.93 -10.73 2.15
CA LYS A 68 -3.91 -10.83 3.60
C LYS A 68 -2.86 -9.91 4.23
N ILE A 69 -1.67 -9.85 3.65
CA ILE A 69 -0.59 -8.97 4.14
C ILE A 69 -0.98 -7.50 3.93
N LEU A 70 -1.58 -7.17 2.79
CA LEU A 70 -2.07 -5.81 2.54
C LEU A 70 -3.17 -5.39 3.52
N ILE A 71 -4.06 -6.31 3.92
CA ILE A 71 -5.09 -6.08 4.94
C ILE A 71 -4.49 -5.89 6.33
N GLU A 72 -3.51 -6.72 6.70
CA GLU A 72 -2.83 -6.60 7.99
C GLU A 72 -2.18 -5.23 8.19
N HIS A 73 -1.74 -4.60 7.10
CA HIS A 73 -1.16 -3.26 7.09
C HIS A 73 -2.15 -2.17 6.67
N GLY A 74 -3.45 -2.43 6.54
CA GLY A 74 -4.47 -1.43 6.22
C GLY A 74 -4.43 -0.86 4.79
N ILE A 75 -3.55 -1.36 3.93
CA ILE A 75 -3.45 -0.91 2.53
C ILE A 75 -4.68 -1.35 1.71
N VAL A 76 -5.28 -2.46 2.12
CA VAL A 76 -6.52 -3.01 1.57
C VAL A 76 -7.48 -3.26 2.72
N GLU A 77 -8.75 -2.99 2.52
CA GLU A 77 -9.82 -3.38 3.43
C GLU A 77 -10.65 -4.51 2.85
N GLN A 78 -11.31 -5.28 3.72
CA GLN A 78 -12.23 -6.34 3.33
C GLN A 78 -13.54 -6.24 4.10
N ASP A 79 -14.66 -6.35 3.37
CA ASP A 79 -16.00 -6.49 3.93
C ASP A 79 -16.76 -7.67 3.29
N ALA A 80 -18.08 -7.72 3.50
CA ALA A 80 -18.93 -8.78 2.95
C ALA A 80 -19.02 -8.77 1.41
N GLU A 81 -18.75 -7.64 0.76
CA GLU A 81 -18.86 -7.46 -0.70
C GLU A 81 -17.53 -7.72 -1.41
N GLY A 82 -16.40 -7.55 -0.73
CA GLY A 82 -15.10 -7.87 -1.29
C GLY A 82 -13.95 -7.13 -0.64
N VAL A 83 -12.89 -6.94 -1.40
CA VAL A 83 -11.70 -6.18 -1.02
C VAL A 83 -11.61 -4.90 -1.83
N CYS A 84 -11.12 -3.83 -1.21
CA CYS A 84 -10.87 -2.54 -1.87
C CYS A 84 -9.66 -1.82 -1.28
N VAL A 85 -9.09 -0.88 -2.03
CA VAL A 85 -8.15 0.10 -1.47
C VAL A 85 -8.99 1.27 -0.95
N PRO A 86 -8.95 1.62 0.35
CA PRO A 86 -9.79 2.66 0.93
C PRO A 86 -9.27 4.09 0.66
N TYR A 87 -8.25 4.23 -0.19
CA TYR A 87 -7.55 5.48 -0.46
C TYR A 87 -7.53 5.81 -1.96
N ASP A 88 -7.72 7.09 -2.28
CA ASP A 88 -7.59 7.62 -3.64
C ASP A 88 -6.13 7.66 -4.12
N ALA A 89 -5.19 7.90 -3.20
CA ALA A 89 -3.76 7.97 -3.49
C ALA A 89 -2.95 7.42 -2.30
N ILE A 90 -1.84 6.74 -2.61
CA ILE A 90 -0.86 6.26 -1.63
C ILE A 90 0.47 6.92 -1.96
N HIS A 91 1.03 7.64 -1.00
CA HIS A 91 2.34 8.30 -1.10
C HIS A 91 3.35 7.57 -0.23
N ALA A 92 4.56 7.33 -0.76
CA ALA A 92 5.64 6.70 -0.03
C ALA A 92 6.95 7.48 -0.29
N ASP A 93 7.63 7.86 0.79
CA ASP A 93 8.90 8.60 0.76
C ASP A 93 10.02 7.76 1.38
N PHE A 94 11.19 7.77 0.74
CA PHE A 94 12.38 7.09 1.24
C PHE A 94 13.56 8.07 1.24
N THR A 95 14.29 8.09 2.34
CA THR A 95 15.58 8.79 2.42
C THR A 95 16.67 7.74 2.63
N LEU A 96 17.55 7.61 1.64
CA LEU A 96 18.77 6.80 1.76
C LEU A 96 19.95 7.74 2.02
N MET A 97 20.69 7.45 3.08
CA MET A 97 21.95 8.14 3.39
C MET A 97 23.06 7.10 3.45
N ALA A 98 24.29 7.54 3.16
CA ALA A 98 25.45 6.69 3.43
C ALA A 98 25.50 6.37 4.93
N GLU A 99 25.81 5.12 5.26
CA GLU A 99 26.08 4.74 6.64
C GLU A 99 27.36 5.44 7.10
N ALA A 100 27.31 6.10 8.26
CA ALA A 100 28.53 6.66 8.85
C ALA A 100 29.44 5.48 9.24
N ALA A 101 30.68 5.51 8.78
CA ALA A 101 31.69 4.50 9.10
C ALA A 101 32.03 4.46 10.59
#